data_AF-A0A2M8GNK1-F1
#
_entry.id   AF-A0A2M8GNK1-F1
#
_cell.length_a   1.000
_cell.length_b   1.000
_cell.length_c   1.000
_cell.angle_alpha   90.00
_cell.angle_beta   90.00
_cell.angle_gamma   90.00
#
_symmetry.space_group_name_H-M   'P 1'
#
loop_
_entity.id
_entity.type
_entity.pdbx_description
1 polymer ?
#
loop_
_entity_poly.entity_id
_entity_poly.type
_entity_poly.pdbx_seq_one_letter_code
_entity_poly.pdbx_strand_id
1 'polypeptide(L)'
;MDKFFPHKDLSYKIIGFLYKVRSAYGNSQKEIIYQNALVEELEEAKIPYKREVDIPIISSKTKKRLGNYRADFLIDNKIIVEIKAIKFTFNKLEQQVFSYLKSTPYEIAYLVNFGSPKLYLKRYILTNDRKFSVVSVSPKSVESVSLGFTLMELLIVIGLIALIAVVTLVFFNPIVQINKAYDAKRKHDLSELQKAFEDYYNDKGCYPKVDEVCYDADTNLVNIYSYFGSWTNKKVISQVCHICGNEADPPQFSSFSPYLSQLPCDPQHSKKQYLYNVEAKPGLIGPKTPAEAKNDCPQWYNLYANLSNADDLQSKELGCVKGACGIRYDEDAVTFLIPSGTINPYPLGYEYGVASPNRKVAVTDRYACYSGNECNYCYETYERCIQENPDCPAIYASKGNCCVEHPAA
;
A
#
# COMPACT_ATOMS: atom_id res chain seq x y z
N MET A 1 27.72 8.59 -48.61
CA MET A 1 28.07 8.63 -47.17
C MET A 1 26.88 9.01 -46.26
N ASP A 2 25.75 9.50 -46.79
CA ASP A 2 24.57 9.90 -45.97
C ASP A 2 23.68 8.76 -45.44
N LYS A 3 23.91 7.51 -45.83
CA LYS A 3 23.07 6.38 -45.41
C LYS A 3 23.26 6.00 -43.93
N PHE A 4 24.33 6.47 -43.28
CA PHE A 4 24.70 6.05 -41.91
C PHE A 4 24.06 6.91 -40.81
N PHE A 5 23.57 8.12 -41.12
CA PHE A 5 22.98 9.01 -40.11
C PHE A 5 21.90 9.92 -40.74
N PRO A 6 20.68 9.41 -40.97
CA PRO A 6 19.60 10.18 -41.62
C PRO A 6 19.30 11.49 -40.86
N HIS A 7 18.94 12.56 -41.56
CA HIS A 7 18.63 13.89 -40.98
C HIS A 7 19.69 14.41 -39.98
N LYS A 8 20.97 14.32 -40.37
CA LYS A 8 22.12 14.70 -39.54
C LYS A 8 22.03 16.12 -38.98
N ASP A 9 21.85 17.12 -39.83
CA ASP A 9 21.89 18.53 -39.41
C ASP A 9 20.75 18.89 -38.46
N LEU A 10 19.53 18.45 -38.79
CA LEU A 10 18.37 18.63 -37.92
C LEU A 10 18.54 17.90 -36.59
N SER A 11 19.11 16.69 -36.61
CA SER A 11 19.43 15.93 -35.41
C SER A 11 20.40 16.66 -34.49
N TYR A 12 21.48 17.25 -35.03
CA TYR A 12 22.43 18.02 -34.22
C TYR A 12 21.79 19.25 -33.57
N LYS A 13 20.92 19.96 -34.31
CA LYS A 13 20.19 21.12 -33.77
C LYS A 13 19.28 20.69 -32.61
N ILE A 14 18.46 19.66 -32.81
CA ILE A 14 17.55 19.14 -31.76
C ILE A 14 18.35 18.73 -30.51
N ILE A 15 19.45 17.98 -30.68
CA ILE A 15 20.30 17.58 -29.56
C ILE A 15 20.83 18.82 -28.81
N GLY A 16 21.29 19.84 -29.55
CA GLY A 16 21.75 21.11 -28.98
C GLY A 16 20.67 21.80 -28.14
N PHE A 17 19.44 21.91 -28.66
CA PHE A 17 18.32 22.51 -27.94
C PHE A 17 18.00 21.74 -26.65
N LEU A 18 17.98 20.41 -26.70
CA LEU A 18 17.70 19.58 -25.52
C LEU A 18 18.76 19.79 -24.41
N TYR A 19 20.04 19.92 -24.77
CA TYR A 19 21.09 20.24 -23.81
C TYR A 19 21.01 21.68 -23.28
N LYS A 20 20.64 22.66 -24.13
CA LYS A 20 20.41 24.04 -23.72
C LYS A 20 19.26 24.15 -22.71
N VAL A 21 18.12 23.53 -23.02
CA VAL A 21 16.96 23.41 -22.10
C VAL A 21 17.37 22.74 -20.79
N ARG A 22 18.13 21.63 -20.85
CA ARG A 22 18.64 20.97 -19.65
C ARG A 22 19.48 21.90 -18.78
N SER A 23 20.40 22.62 -19.41
CA SER A 23 21.32 23.50 -18.69
C SER A 23 20.61 24.68 -18.03
N ALA A 24 19.54 25.19 -18.65
CA ALA A 24 18.78 26.32 -18.15
C ALA A 24 17.86 25.95 -16.98
N TYR A 25 17.18 24.79 -17.05
CA TYR A 25 16.07 24.47 -16.14
C TYR A 25 16.34 23.31 -15.16
N GLY A 26 17.49 22.63 -15.28
CA GLY A 26 17.87 21.54 -14.38
C GLY A 26 17.05 20.26 -14.62
N ASN A 27 16.73 19.53 -13.53
CA ASN A 27 16.11 18.21 -13.60
C ASN A 27 14.81 18.03 -12.80
N SER A 28 14.31 19.09 -12.17
CA SER A 28 13.19 19.00 -11.22
C SER A 28 11.87 19.55 -11.76
N GLN A 29 11.84 20.09 -12.99
CA GLN A 29 10.64 20.64 -13.58
C GLN A 29 9.66 19.57 -14.08
N LYS A 30 8.39 19.94 -14.22
CA LYS A 30 7.35 19.10 -14.84
C LYS A 30 7.60 18.95 -16.34
N GLU A 31 7.14 17.84 -16.92
CA GLU A 31 7.29 17.51 -18.35
C GLU A 31 6.86 18.65 -19.28
N ILE A 32 5.69 19.25 -18.99
CA ILE A 32 5.15 20.38 -19.76
C ILE A 32 6.08 21.60 -19.84
N ILE A 33 6.89 21.85 -18.80
CA ILE A 33 7.83 22.97 -18.78
C ILE A 33 8.97 22.71 -19.77
N TYR A 34 9.50 21.49 -19.82
CA TYR A 34 10.52 21.12 -20.81
C TYR A 34 9.97 21.12 -22.24
N GLN A 35 8.71 20.71 -22.43
CA GLN A 35 8.06 20.80 -23.73
C GLN A 35 7.95 22.26 -24.19
N ASN A 36 7.52 23.17 -23.32
CA ASN A 36 7.42 24.60 -23.66
C ASN A 36 8.80 25.22 -23.91
N ALA A 37 9.83 24.85 -23.12
CA ALA A 37 11.18 25.32 -23.35
C ALA A 37 11.75 24.84 -24.70
N LEU A 38 11.45 23.61 -25.12
CA LEU A 38 11.86 23.13 -26.45
C LEU A 38 11.14 23.88 -27.58
N VAL A 39 9.89 24.31 -27.37
CA VAL A 39 9.15 25.13 -28.33
C VAL A 39 9.88 26.45 -28.58
N GLU A 40 10.31 27.16 -27.55
CA GLU A 40 11.03 28.43 -27.68
C GLU A 40 12.28 28.28 -28.56
N GLU A 41 13.07 27.22 -28.33
CA GLU A 41 14.26 26.91 -29.13
C GLU A 41 13.94 26.62 -30.61
N LEU A 42 12.83 25.92 -30.87
CA LEU A 42 12.40 25.59 -32.23
C LEU A 42 11.87 26.82 -32.97
N GLU A 43 11.11 27.68 -32.29
CA GLU A 43 10.60 28.94 -32.83
C GLU A 43 11.73 29.92 -33.14
N GLU A 44 12.68 30.10 -32.22
CA GLU A 44 13.87 30.95 -32.43
C GLU A 44 14.67 30.47 -33.64
N ALA A 45 14.84 29.15 -33.78
CA ALA A 45 15.54 28.55 -34.90
C ALA A 45 14.71 28.46 -36.21
N LYS A 46 13.45 28.91 -36.19
CA LYS A 46 12.48 28.83 -37.30
C LYS A 46 12.34 27.41 -37.87
N ILE A 47 12.35 26.40 -37.00
CA ILE A 47 12.18 24.99 -37.39
C ILE A 47 10.70 24.62 -37.22
N PRO A 48 10.01 24.19 -38.28
CA PRO A 48 8.63 23.76 -38.17
C PRO A 48 8.47 22.59 -37.20
N TYR A 49 7.44 22.63 -36.37
CA TYR A 49 7.08 21.50 -35.50
C TYR A 49 5.57 21.43 -35.33
N LYS A 50 5.11 20.30 -34.84
CA LYS A 50 3.75 20.10 -34.35
C LYS A 50 3.80 19.47 -32.97
N ARG A 51 2.94 19.92 -32.07
CA ARG A 51 2.79 19.37 -30.71
C ARG A 51 1.66 18.36 -30.68
N GLU A 52 1.81 17.37 -29.80
CA GLU A 52 0.74 16.43 -29.41
C GLU A 52 0.04 15.79 -30.62
N VAL A 53 0.85 15.35 -31.59
CA VAL A 53 0.37 14.92 -32.90
C VAL A 53 -0.19 13.51 -32.84
N ASP A 54 -1.44 13.34 -33.27
CA ASP A 54 -2.00 12.02 -33.53
C ASP A 54 -1.43 11.42 -34.82
N ILE A 55 -0.54 10.45 -34.66
CA ILE A 55 0.06 9.68 -35.73
C ILE A 55 -0.71 8.36 -35.89
N PRO A 56 -1.26 8.05 -37.07
CA PRO A 56 -1.99 6.81 -37.28
C PRO A 56 -1.05 5.59 -37.20
N ILE A 57 -1.44 4.60 -36.39
CA ILE A 57 -0.79 3.29 -36.33
C ILE A 57 -1.40 2.42 -37.44
N ILE A 58 -0.56 1.94 -38.35
CA ILE A 58 -1.02 1.18 -39.52
C ILE A 58 -0.61 -0.29 -39.37
N SER A 59 -1.57 -1.20 -39.61
CA SER A 59 -1.29 -2.64 -39.65
C SER A 59 -0.31 -2.96 -40.79
N SER A 60 0.80 -3.62 -40.46
CA SER A 60 1.74 -4.10 -41.48
C SER A 60 1.10 -5.11 -42.44
N LYS A 61 0.16 -5.93 -41.92
CA LYS A 61 -0.55 -6.99 -42.65
C LYS A 61 -1.70 -6.47 -43.51
N THR A 62 -2.60 -5.67 -42.93
CA THR A 62 -3.88 -5.31 -43.56
C THR A 62 -3.92 -3.89 -44.10
N LYS A 63 -2.89 -3.07 -43.81
CA LYS A 63 -2.82 -1.62 -44.12
C LYS A 63 -3.98 -0.78 -43.58
N LYS A 64 -4.85 -1.37 -42.74
CA LYS A 64 -5.90 -0.65 -42.02
C LYS A 64 -5.30 0.11 -40.84
N ARG A 65 -5.89 1.25 -40.51
CA ARG A 65 -5.62 1.99 -39.27
C ARG A 65 -6.02 1.10 -38.09
N LEU A 66 -5.09 0.88 -37.15
CA LEU A 66 -5.30 0.14 -35.92
C LEU A 66 -5.63 1.06 -34.74
N GLY A 67 -5.19 2.32 -34.81
CA GLY A 67 -5.38 3.31 -33.76
C GLY A 67 -4.50 4.54 -34.01
N ASN A 68 -4.33 5.34 -32.97
CA ASN A 68 -3.46 6.53 -32.98
C ASN A 68 -2.40 6.43 -31.90
N TYR A 69 -1.22 6.92 -32.24
CA TYR A 69 -0.17 7.25 -31.30
C TYR A 69 -0.08 8.76 -31.19
N ARG A 70 -0.21 9.31 -29.98
CA ARG A 70 -0.05 10.74 -29.74
C ARG A 70 1.39 11.02 -29.33
N ALA A 71 2.15 11.64 -30.23
CA ALA A 71 3.54 12.01 -30.01
C ALA A 71 3.65 13.43 -29.43
N ASP A 72 4.56 13.66 -28.48
CA ASP A 72 4.77 15.00 -27.90
C ASP A 72 5.15 16.02 -28.97
N PHE A 73 6.11 15.65 -29.83
CA PHE A 73 6.54 16.48 -30.95
C PHE A 73 6.75 15.68 -32.23
N LEU A 74 6.39 16.31 -33.34
CA LEU A 74 6.85 15.96 -34.67
C LEU A 74 7.56 17.18 -35.29
N ILE A 75 8.89 17.10 -35.37
CA ILE A 75 9.76 18.18 -35.83
C ILE A 75 10.06 18.00 -37.32
N ASP A 76 9.83 19.08 -38.08
CA ASP A 76 10.02 19.20 -39.53
C ASP A 76 9.36 18.07 -40.34
N ASN A 77 8.25 17.51 -39.82
CA ASN A 77 7.56 16.33 -40.36
C ASN A 77 8.50 15.12 -40.60
N LYS A 78 9.59 15.01 -39.82
CA LYS A 78 10.66 14.02 -40.01
C LYS A 78 11.02 13.26 -38.73
N ILE A 79 11.10 13.97 -37.60
CA ILE A 79 11.66 13.43 -36.35
C ILE A 79 10.60 13.50 -35.26
N ILE A 80 10.31 12.36 -34.63
CA ILE A 80 9.50 12.28 -33.42
C ILE A 80 10.39 12.61 -32.22
N VAL A 81 9.91 13.39 -31.25
CA VAL A 81 10.59 13.60 -29.97
C VAL A 81 9.61 13.36 -28.85
N GLU A 82 9.94 12.43 -27.96
CA GLU A 82 9.21 12.18 -26.72
C GLU A 82 9.97 12.67 -25.51
N ILE A 83 9.29 13.41 -24.66
CA ILE A 83 9.85 14.03 -23.48
C ILE A 83 9.27 13.35 -22.25
N LYS A 84 10.13 13.06 -21.28
CA LYS A 84 9.77 12.56 -19.95
C LYS A 84 10.46 13.41 -18.89
N ALA A 85 9.81 13.53 -17.73
CA ALA A 85 10.38 14.17 -16.53
C ALA A 85 10.28 13.22 -15.32
N ILE A 86 10.99 12.08 -15.39
CA ILE A 86 10.95 11.03 -14.37
C ILE A 86 12.35 10.67 -13.88
N LYS A 87 12.49 10.23 -12.62
CA LYS A 87 13.80 9.94 -12.00
C LYS A 87 14.57 8.81 -12.70
N PHE A 88 13.87 7.79 -13.23
CA PHE A 88 14.47 6.62 -13.87
C PHE A 88 13.82 6.32 -15.22
N THR A 89 14.62 6.05 -16.24
CA THR A 89 14.13 5.59 -17.55
C THR A 89 14.07 4.07 -17.57
N PHE A 90 12.89 3.50 -17.80
CA PHE A 90 12.70 2.04 -17.87
C PHE A 90 12.76 1.52 -19.32
N ASN A 91 13.21 0.28 -19.52
CA ASN A 91 13.26 -0.38 -20.84
C ASN A 91 11.90 -0.38 -21.57
N LYS A 92 10.78 -0.35 -20.83
CA LYS A 92 9.43 -0.30 -21.40
C LYS A 92 9.16 0.97 -22.21
N LEU A 93 9.70 2.13 -21.79
CA LEU A 93 9.56 3.39 -22.51
C LEU A 93 10.33 3.35 -23.84
N GLU A 94 11.53 2.75 -23.82
CA GLU A 94 12.32 2.53 -25.02
C GLU A 94 11.61 1.61 -26.03
N GLN A 95 11.06 0.49 -25.55
CA GLN A 95 10.30 -0.46 -26.37
C GLN A 95 9.06 0.16 -27.00
N GLN A 96 8.40 1.07 -26.27
CA GLN A 96 7.24 1.79 -26.74
C GLN A 96 7.59 2.70 -27.93
N VAL A 97 8.62 3.56 -27.80
CA VAL A 97 9.10 4.42 -28.90
C VAL A 97 9.49 3.60 -30.13
N PHE A 98 10.17 2.48 -29.93
CA PHE A 98 10.56 1.58 -31.03
C PHE A 98 9.36 0.92 -31.72
N SER A 99 8.32 0.56 -30.96
CA SER A 99 7.08 -0.03 -31.50
C SER A 99 6.29 0.97 -32.35
N TYR A 100 6.32 2.24 -31.98
CA TYR A 100 5.72 3.30 -32.80
C TYR A 100 6.53 3.58 -34.07
N LEU A 101 7.86 3.61 -34.00
CA LEU A 101 8.68 3.71 -35.22
C LEU A 101 8.38 2.58 -36.22
N LYS A 102 8.12 1.35 -35.74
CA LYS A 102 7.73 0.21 -36.62
C LYS A 102 6.41 0.41 -37.36
N SER A 103 5.48 1.16 -36.79
CA SER A 103 4.09 1.24 -37.25
C SER A 103 3.71 2.61 -37.82
N THR A 104 4.68 3.51 -37.96
CA THR A 104 4.54 4.88 -38.50
C THR A 104 5.51 5.10 -39.67
N PRO A 105 5.25 6.09 -40.54
CA PRO A 105 6.14 6.39 -41.68
C PRO A 105 7.46 7.07 -41.28
N TYR A 106 7.62 7.49 -40.03
CA TYR A 106 8.79 8.24 -39.55
C TYR A 106 9.93 7.31 -39.16
N GLU A 107 11.15 7.65 -39.55
CA GLU A 107 12.32 6.76 -39.39
C GLU A 107 13.15 7.04 -38.13
N ILE A 108 12.97 8.21 -37.52
CA ILE A 108 13.77 8.69 -36.40
C ILE A 108 12.86 9.13 -35.25
N ALA A 109 13.20 8.67 -34.05
CA ALA A 109 12.61 9.17 -32.82
C ALA A 109 13.68 9.44 -31.76
N TYR A 110 13.47 10.47 -30.94
CA TYR A 110 14.22 10.69 -29.72
C TYR A 110 13.36 10.36 -28.51
N LEU A 111 13.93 9.61 -27.57
CA LEU A 111 13.43 9.53 -26.20
C LEU A 111 14.34 10.40 -25.33
N VAL A 112 13.75 11.39 -24.70
CA VAL A 112 14.44 12.33 -23.82
C VAL A 112 13.83 12.25 -22.44
N ASN A 113 14.65 12.05 -21.41
CA ASN A 113 14.21 12.16 -20.03
C ASN A 113 15.04 13.22 -19.30
N PHE A 114 14.36 14.32 -18.94
CA PHE A 114 14.92 15.43 -18.17
C PHE A 114 14.81 15.20 -16.66
N GLY A 115 14.06 14.22 -16.17
CA GLY A 115 13.92 13.98 -14.72
C GLY A 115 15.09 13.21 -14.11
N SER A 116 15.93 12.56 -14.92
CA SER A 116 17.06 11.77 -14.44
C SER A 116 18.23 12.65 -13.95
N PRO A 117 19.17 12.12 -13.14
CA PRO A 117 20.33 12.87 -12.67
C PRO A 117 21.17 13.48 -13.81
N LYS A 118 21.36 12.72 -14.89
CA LYS A 118 21.90 13.20 -16.17
C LYS A 118 20.79 13.28 -17.20
N LEU A 119 20.91 14.15 -18.21
CA LEU A 119 19.98 14.14 -19.34
C LEU A 119 20.08 12.80 -20.04
N TYR A 120 19.00 12.01 -19.98
CA TYR A 120 18.92 10.78 -20.75
C TYR A 120 18.41 11.15 -22.13
N LEU A 121 19.20 10.84 -23.16
CA LEU A 121 18.91 11.17 -24.54
C LEU A 121 19.28 9.97 -25.40
N LYS A 122 18.28 9.32 -26.00
CA LYS A 122 18.49 8.19 -26.89
C LYS A 122 17.83 8.43 -28.24
N ARG A 123 18.62 8.26 -29.29
CA ARG A 123 18.18 8.36 -30.67
C ARG A 123 17.91 6.96 -31.21
N TYR A 124 16.70 6.76 -31.73
CA TYR A 124 16.31 5.55 -32.41
C TYR A 124 16.23 5.79 -33.91
N ILE A 125 16.76 4.85 -34.69
CA ILE A 125 16.76 4.89 -36.14
C ILE A 125 16.22 3.55 -36.65
N LEU A 126 15.06 3.60 -37.28
CA LEU A 126 14.47 2.48 -37.99
C LEU A 126 14.04 2.98 -39.36
N THR A 127 14.91 2.77 -40.34
CA THR A 127 14.68 3.18 -41.72
C THR A 127 13.55 2.35 -42.32
N ASN A 128 12.73 2.96 -43.19
CA ASN A 128 11.51 2.36 -43.73
C ASN A 128 11.79 1.10 -44.57
N ASP A 129 12.97 0.97 -45.16
CA ASP A 129 13.44 -0.25 -45.84
C ASP A 129 13.61 -1.44 -44.87
N ARG A 130 13.85 -1.17 -43.58
CA ARG A 130 13.97 -2.18 -42.53
C ARG A 130 12.66 -2.42 -41.77
N LYS A 131 11.60 -1.64 -42.05
CA LYS A 131 10.26 -1.90 -41.55
C LYS A 131 9.61 -2.90 -42.50
N PHE A 132 8.98 -3.95 -41.98
CA PHE A 132 8.18 -4.87 -42.80
C PHE A 132 7.18 -4.06 -43.64
N SER A 133 7.39 -4.09 -44.96
CA SER A 133 7.33 -2.94 -45.85
C SER A 133 5.96 -2.28 -45.98
N VAL A 134 5.92 -0.96 -45.80
CA VAL A 134 5.05 -0.07 -46.56
C VAL A 134 5.79 0.18 -47.88
N VAL A 135 5.09 0.05 -49.02
CA VAL A 135 5.47 0.38 -50.42
C VAL A 135 5.70 -0.82 -51.40
N SER A 136 4.69 -0.95 -52.28
CA SER A 136 4.62 -1.41 -53.69
C SER A 136 5.20 -2.75 -54.17
N VAL A 137 4.34 -3.76 -54.41
CA VAL A 137 4.45 -4.75 -55.50
C VAL A 137 3.05 -5.18 -55.96
N SER A 138 2.84 -5.28 -57.29
CA SER A 138 1.67 -5.82 -57.99
C SER A 138 1.36 -7.28 -57.63
N PRO A 139 0.14 -7.82 -57.87
CA PRO A 139 -0.25 -9.10 -57.33
C PRO A 139 0.48 -10.23 -58.07
N LYS A 140 1.35 -10.95 -57.36
CA LYS A 140 1.75 -12.31 -57.74
C LYS A 140 1.49 -13.22 -56.55
N SER A 141 0.85 -14.34 -56.89
CA SER A 141 0.38 -15.45 -56.06
C SER A 141 1.16 -15.64 -54.76
N VAL A 142 0.45 -15.47 -53.64
CA VAL A 142 0.91 -15.83 -52.31
C VAL A 142 0.91 -17.36 -52.21
N GLU A 143 2.08 -17.98 -52.20
CA GLU A 143 2.24 -19.24 -51.50
C GLU A 143 2.36 -18.94 -50.00
N SER A 144 1.45 -19.53 -49.24
CA SER A 144 1.42 -19.46 -47.79
C SER A 144 2.60 -20.22 -47.20
N VAL A 145 3.62 -19.52 -46.71
CA VAL A 145 4.53 -20.14 -45.73
C VAL A 145 3.78 -20.17 -44.40
N SER A 146 3.19 -21.31 -44.07
CA SER A 146 2.82 -21.63 -42.70
C SER A 146 4.12 -21.86 -41.93
N LEU A 147 4.50 -20.89 -41.09
CA LEU A 147 5.27 -21.21 -39.89
C LEU A 147 4.30 -21.95 -38.96
N GLY A 148 4.01 -23.21 -39.29
CA GLY A 148 3.24 -24.09 -38.45
C GLY A 148 4.10 -24.45 -37.25
N PHE A 149 3.82 -23.84 -36.09
CA PHE A 149 4.23 -24.44 -34.83
C PHE A 149 3.66 -25.86 -34.81
N THR A 150 4.50 -26.87 -34.64
CA THR A 150 4.02 -28.24 -34.60
C THR A 150 3.20 -28.41 -33.31
N LEU A 151 2.12 -29.20 -33.38
CA LEU A 151 1.29 -29.49 -32.21
C LEU A 151 2.14 -30.06 -31.05
N MET A 152 3.20 -30.81 -31.38
CA MET A 152 4.19 -31.30 -30.42
C MET A 152 4.95 -30.19 -29.70
N GLU A 153 5.37 -29.16 -30.42
CA GLU A 153 6.12 -28.03 -29.84
C GLU A 153 5.26 -27.22 -28.87
N LEU A 154 4.00 -27.01 -29.20
CA LEU A 154 3.04 -26.36 -28.30
C LEU A 154 2.78 -27.21 -27.04
N LEU A 155 2.63 -28.53 -27.20
CA LEU A 155 2.42 -29.45 -26.07
C LEU A 155 3.63 -29.50 -25.13
N ILE A 156 4.85 -29.49 -25.67
CA ILE A 156 6.08 -29.46 -24.86
C ILE A 156 6.14 -28.17 -24.05
N VAL A 157 5.84 -27.02 -24.66
CA VAL A 157 5.87 -25.72 -23.96
C VAL A 157 4.84 -25.66 -22.85
N ILE A 158 3.60 -26.09 -23.10
CA ILE A 158 2.55 -26.11 -22.07
C ILE A 158 2.92 -27.07 -20.94
N GLY A 159 3.48 -28.24 -21.26
CA GLY A 159 3.97 -29.20 -20.27
C GLY A 159 5.09 -28.62 -19.40
N LEU A 160 6.05 -27.92 -20.01
CA LEU A 160 7.15 -27.27 -19.29
C LEU A 160 6.65 -26.13 -18.39
N ILE A 161 5.73 -25.29 -18.89
CA ILE A 161 5.13 -24.20 -18.11
C ILE A 161 4.35 -24.77 -16.92
N ALA A 162 3.57 -25.83 -17.12
CA ALA A 162 2.81 -26.49 -16.04
C ALA A 162 3.75 -27.06 -14.96
N LEU A 163 4.84 -27.73 -15.37
CA LEU A 163 5.83 -28.27 -14.44
C LEU A 163 6.49 -27.15 -13.62
N ILE A 164 6.96 -26.09 -14.28
CA ILE A 164 7.59 -24.95 -13.62
C ILE A 164 6.60 -24.29 -12.65
N ALA A 165 5.34 -24.10 -13.05
CA ALA A 165 4.32 -23.50 -12.20
C ALA A 165 4.12 -24.30 -10.90
N VAL A 166 4.01 -25.63 -10.99
CA VAL A 166 3.87 -26.51 -9.81
C VAL A 166 5.08 -26.37 -8.88
N VAL A 167 6.30 -26.42 -9.43
CA VAL A 167 7.53 -26.26 -8.63
C VAL A 167 7.54 -24.89 -7.94
N THR A 168 7.22 -23.81 -8.65
CA THR A 168 7.20 -22.46 -8.07
C THR A 168 6.19 -22.30 -6.94
N LEU A 169 5.00 -22.91 -7.03
CA LEU A 169 3.98 -22.85 -5.98
C LEU A 169 4.39 -23.61 -4.71
N VAL A 170 5.12 -24.72 -4.86
CA VAL A 170 5.65 -25.50 -3.72
C VAL A 170 6.76 -24.71 -3.01
N PHE A 171 7.65 -24.07 -3.75
CA PHE A 171 8.76 -23.29 -3.17
C PHE A 171 8.32 -21.94 -2.60
N PHE A 172 7.43 -21.23 -3.30
CA PHE A 172 6.94 -19.92 -2.89
C PHE A 172 5.48 -20.05 -2.52
N ASN A 173 5.20 -20.46 -1.28
CA ASN A 173 3.84 -20.39 -0.75
C ASN A 173 3.38 -18.91 -0.77
N PRO A 174 2.52 -18.51 -1.73
CA PRO A 174 2.24 -17.08 -1.98
C PRO A 174 1.45 -16.47 -0.81
N ILE A 175 0.66 -17.28 -0.12
CA ILE A 175 -0.15 -16.87 1.04
C ILE A 175 0.77 -16.40 2.16
N VAL A 176 1.84 -17.15 2.45
CA VAL A 176 2.80 -16.78 3.50
C VAL A 176 3.50 -15.47 3.17
N GLN A 177 3.86 -15.24 1.90
CA GLN A 177 4.54 -14.01 1.50
C GLN A 177 3.62 -12.79 1.56
N ILE A 178 2.36 -12.95 1.18
CA ILE A 178 1.33 -11.90 1.32
C ILE A 178 1.11 -11.59 2.81
N ASN A 179 1.00 -12.61 3.66
CA ASN A 179 0.84 -12.43 5.11
C ASN A 179 2.01 -11.67 5.73
N LYS A 180 3.25 -11.99 5.33
CA LYS A 180 4.44 -11.22 5.75
C LYS A 180 4.39 -9.76 5.30
N ALA A 181 3.91 -9.50 4.08
CA ALA A 181 3.74 -8.14 3.59
C ALA A 181 2.69 -7.37 4.40
N TYR A 182 1.58 -8.01 4.77
CA TYR A 182 0.57 -7.42 5.66
C TYR A 182 1.13 -7.15 7.05
N ASP A 183 1.90 -8.08 7.64
CA ASP A 183 2.51 -7.88 8.95
C ASP A 183 3.54 -6.73 8.94
N ALA A 184 4.34 -6.63 7.88
CA ALA A 184 5.25 -5.50 7.68
C ALA A 184 4.49 -4.17 7.58
N LYS A 185 3.35 -4.16 6.88
CA LYS A 185 2.48 -2.98 6.80
C LYS A 185 1.90 -2.62 8.17
N ARG A 186 1.35 -3.56 8.94
CA ARG A 186 0.80 -3.30 10.29
C ARG A 186 1.82 -2.66 11.22
N LYS A 187 3.05 -3.17 11.21
CA LYS A 187 4.15 -2.61 12.02
C LYS A 187 4.54 -1.21 11.57
N HIS A 188 4.56 -0.99 10.25
CA HIS A 188 4.81 0.33 9.69
C HIS A 188 3.73 1.33 10.11
N ASP A 189 2.46 0.95 9.96
CA ASP A 189 1.29 1.78 10.29
C ASP A 189 1.28 2.14 11.80
N LEU A 190 1.58 1.18 12.68
CA LEU A 190 1.73 1.44 14.12
C LEU A 190 2.91 2.38 14.44
N SER A 191 4.04 2.24 13.73
CA SER A 191 5.19 3.13 13.89
C SER A 191 4.92 4.55 13.38
N GLU A 192 4.12 4.68 12.32
CA GLU A 192 3.67 5.97 11.79
C GLU A 192 2.72 6.67 12.78
N LEU A 193 1.74 5.93 13.30
CA LEU A 193 0.86 6.41 14.37
C LEU A 193 1.62 6.84 15.61
N GLN A 194 2.63 6.06 16.03
CA GLN A 194 3.47 6.43 17.17
C GLN A 194 4.13 7.79 16.96
N LYS A 195 4.78 8.02 15.81
CA LYS A 195 5.39 9.32 15.49
C LYS A 195 4.36 10.45 15.52
N ALA A 196 3.20 10.24 14.90
CA ALA A 196 2.15 11.25 14.87
C ALA A 196 1.59 11.55 16.27
N PHE A 197 1.49 10.55 17.16
CA PHE A 197 1.05 10.73 18.54
C PHE A 197 2.09 11.47 19.37
N GLU A 198 3.38 11.23 19.15
CA GLU A 198 4.45 12.01 19.77
C GLU A 198 4.43 13.48 19.31
N ASP A 199 4.27 13.72 18.01
CA ASP A 199 4.14 15.09 17.48
C ASP A 199 2.89 15.79 18.07
N TYR A 200 1.77 15.06 18.16
CA TYR A 200 0.56 15.56 18.82
C TYR A 200 0.82 15.89 20.31
N TYR A 201 1.53 15.03 21.04
CA TYR A 201 1.87 15.26 22.45
C TYR A 201 2.77 16.49 22.62
N ASN A 202 3.76 16.66 21.75
CA ASN A 202 4.67 17.82 21.79
C ASN A 202 3.92 19.15 21.63
N ASP A 203 2.85 19.17 20.83
CA ASP A 203 2.04 20.36 20.59
C ASP A 203 0.91 20.57 21.60
N LYS A 204 0.34 19.50 22.16
CA LYS A 204 -0.86 19.54 23.03
C LYS A 204 -0.61 19.28 24.50
N GLY A 205 0.52 18.67 24.85
CA GLY A 205 0.84 18.21 26.21
C GLY A 205 0.06 16.96 26.66
N CYS A 206 -0.64 16.31 25.74
CA CYS A 206 -1.38 15.06 25.97
C CYS A 206 -1.49 14.24 24.70
N TYR A 207 -1.77 12.95 24.85
CA TYR A 207 -2.07 12.08 23.72
C TYR A 207 -3.53 12.22 23.26
N PRO A 208 -3.83 11.85 22.00
CA PRO A 208 -5.18 11.96 21.45
C PRO A 208 -6.22 11.21 22.28
N LYS A 209 -7.42 11.75 22.35
CA LYS A 209 -8.56 11.05 22.95
C LYS A 209 -9.16 10.08 21.96
N VAL A 210 -9.93 9.12 22.48
CA VAL A 210 -10.59 8.11 21.64
C VAL A 210 -11.52 8.73 20.58
N ASP A 211 -12.21 9.82 20.87
CA ASP A 211 -13.10 10.52 19.93
C ASP A 211 -12.35 11.30 18.83
N GLU A 212 -11.03 11.46 18.96
CA GLU A 212 -10.19 12.12 17.97
C GLU A 212 -9.57 11.14 16.96
N VAL A 213 -9.39 9.87 17.35
CA VAL A 213 -8.64 8.89 16.55
C VAL A 213 -9.34 7.55 16.33
N CYS A 214 -10.55 7.35 16.87
CA CYS A 214 -11.27 6.08 16.73
C CYS A 214 -12.64 6.18 16.06
N TYR A 215 -12.96 5.12 15.33
CA TYR A 215 -14.24 4.94 14.63
C TYR A 215 -15.41 4.61 15.56
N ASP A 216 -15.17 3.80 16.60
CA ASP A 216 -16.18 3.27 17.53
C ASP A 216 -16.15 3.97 18.90
N ALA A 217 -15.66 5.22 18.95
CA ALA A 217 -15.49 5.97 20.19
C ALA A 217 -16.80 6.21 20.98
N ASP A 218 -17.95 6.16 20.32
CA ASP A 218 -19.22 6.72 20.80
C ASP A 218 -20.29 5.68 21.21
N THR A 219 -20.01 4.36 21.12
CA THR A 219 -21.09 3.37 20.98
C THR A 219 -21.60 2.67 22.24
N ASN A 220 -21.06 2.88 23.44
CA ASN A 220 -21.45 2.05 24.59
C ASN A 220 -22.31 2.79 25.64
N LEU A 221 -23.62 2.55 25.59
CA LEU A 221 -24.49 2.67 26.77
C LEU A 221 -24.14 1.49 27.68
N VAL A 222 -23.64 1.78 28.87
CA VAL A 222 -23.25 0.75 29.84
C VAL A 222 -24.11 0.90 31.08
N ASN A 223 -24.56 -0.23 31.63
CA ASN A 223 -25.21 -0.26 32.92
C ASN A 223 -24.12 -0.15 33.98
N ILE A 224 -24.07 0.97 34.68
CA ILE A 224 -23.11 1.20 35.76
C ILE A 224 -23.82 0.93 37.08
N TYR A 225 -23.26 0.02 37.87
CA TYR A 225 -23.68 -0.18 39.24
C TYR A 225 -23.09 0.93 40.12
N SER A 226 -23.95 1.74 40.73
CA SER A 226 -23.52 2.78 41.64
C SER A 226 -23.14 2.22 43.02
N TYR A 227 -22.25 2.90 43.74
CA TYR A 227 -21.94 2.62 45.15
C TYR A 227 -23.18 2.63 46.07
N PHE A 228 -24.30 3.21 45.60
CA PHE A 228 -25.58 3.29 46.29
C PHE A 228 -26.54 2.13 45.96
N GLY A 229 -26.07 1.10 45.25
CA GLY A 229 -26.83 -0.13 45.03
C GLY A 229 -27.89 -0.07 43.92
N SER A 230 -27.82 0.91 43.03
CA SER A 230 -28.74 1.05 41.90
C SER A 230 -28.01 1.00 40.56
N TRP A 231 -28.57 0.24 39.62
CA TRP A 231 -28.13 0.19 38.22
C TRP A 231 -28.64 1.43 37.49
N THR A 232 -27.74 2.14 36.83
CA THR A 232 -28.08 3.30 36.00
C THR A 232 -27.48 3.15 34.61
N ASN A 233 -28.24 3.52 33.57
CA ASN A 233 -27.75 3.51 32.20
C ASN A 233 -27.00 4.81 31.97
N LYS A 234 -25.68 4.74 31.78
CA LYS A 234 -24.85 5.91 31.51
C LYS A 234 -24.17 5.75 30.16
N LYS A 235 -24.24 6.79 29.32
CA LYS A 235 -23.36 6.87 28.14
C LYS A 235 -21.95 7.09 28.65
N VAL A 236 -21.04 6.21 28.27
CA VAL A 236 -19.65 6.32 28.64
C VAL A 236 -18.73 6.14 27.43
N ILE A 237 -17.58 6.76 27.51
CA ILE A 237 -16.51 6.75 26.54
C ILE A 237 -15.52 5.68 26.99
N SER A 238 -15.37 4.67 26.14
CA SER A 238 -14.37 3.61 26.33
C SER A 238 -12.97 4.22 26.26
N GLN A 239 -12.02 3.71 27.04
CA GLN A 239 -10.60 4.05 26.88
C GLN A 239 -9.91 3.14 25.87
N VAL A 240 -10.69 2.27 25.23
CA VAL A 240 -10.28 1.27 24.25
C VAL A 240 -11.18 1.37 23.03
N CYS A 241 -10.59 1.48 21.86
CA CYS A 241 -11.34 1.67 20.62
C CYS A 241 -10.53 1.22 19.40
N HIS A 242 -11.15 1.20 18.23
CA HIS A 242 -10.54 0.86 16.97
C HIS A 242 -10.27 2.11 16.13
N ILE A 243 -9.04 2.27 15.66
CA ILE A 243 -8.61 3.46 14.90
C ILE A 243 -9.33 3.57 13.55
N CYS A 244 -9.53 2.42 12.91
CA CYS A 244 -10.26 2.34 11.65
C CYS A 244 -11.34 1.27 11.73
N GLY A 245 -12.52 1.59 11.22
CA GLY A 245 -13.67 0.69 11.14
C GLY A 245 -13.71 -0.15 9.85
N ASN A 246 -14.92 -0.54 9.47
CA ASN A 246 -15.19 -1.36 8.28
C ASN A 246 -15.55 -0.55 7.02
N GLU A 247 -15.59 0.79 7.11
CA GLU A 247 -16.04 1.64 6.01
C GLU A 247 -14.93 1.97 5.01
N ALA A 248 -15.29 2.08 3.72
CA ALA A 248 -14.36 2.44 2.63
C ALA A 248 -13.89 3.90 2.70
N ASP A 249 -14.65 4.74 3.38
CA ASP A 249 -14.36 6.15 3.67
C ASP A 249 -14.34 6.30 5.21
N PRO A 250 -13.18 6.45 5.87
CA PRO A 250 -13.13 6.66 7.32
C PRO A 250 -13.95 7.91 7.68
N PRO A 251 -14.69 7.93 8.81
CA PRO A 251 -15.48 9.10 9.18
C PRO A 251 -14.58 10.33 9.24
N GLN A 252 -15.13 11.53 8.98
CA GLN A 252 -14.40 12.80 8.94
C GLN A 252 -13.80 13.20 10.31
N PHE A 253 -12.85 12.44 10.83
CA PHE A 253 -12.11 12.78 12.05
C PHE A 253 -10.96 13.71 11.68
N SER A 254 -11.36 14.97 11.45
CA SER A 254 -10.50 16.05 10.96
C SER A 254 -9.77 16.83 12.07
N SER A 255 -9.78 16.36 13.32
CA SER A 255 -9.05 16.99 14.43
C SER A 255 -7.59 16.54 14.55
N PHE A 256 -7.21 15.40 13.97
CA PHE A 256 -5.84 14.87 14.01
C PHE A 256 -4.95 15.36 12.85
N SER A 257 -5.52 16.12 11.91
CA SER A 257 -4.75 16.89 10.93
C SER A 257 -4.17 18.13 11.64
N PRO A 258 -2.85 18.42 11.56
CA PRO A 258 -1.93 18.06 10.48
C PRO A 258 -0.99 16.87 10.75
N TYR A 259 -1.03 16.25 11.94
CA TYR A 259 -0.05 15.23 12.34
C TYR A 259 -0.09 13.98 11.46
N LEU A 260 -1.29 13.63 10.98
CA LEU A 260 -1.45 12.59 9.98
C LEU A 260 -2.57 12.95 9.00
N SER A 261 -2.31 12.73 7.72
CA SER A 261 -3.29 13.05 6.66
C SER A 261 -4.50 12.12 6.67
N GLN A 262 -4.31 10.87 7.08
CA GLN A 262 -5.34 9.84 7.18
C GLN A 262 -4.91 8.78 8.18
N LEU A 263 -5.83 8.36 9.05
CA LEU A 263 -5.59 7.23 9.96
C LEU A 263 -5.47 5.91 9.17
N PRO A 264 -4.46 5.07 9.44
CA PRO A 264 -4.28 3.82 8.73
C PRO A 264 -5.32 2.78 9.15
N CYS A 265 -5.68 1.91 8.20
CA CYS A 265 -6.56 0.77 8.41
C CYS A 265 -5.75 -0.52 8.17
N ASP A 266 -6.09 -1.58 8.92
CA ASP A 266 -5.47 -2.88 8.69
C ASP A 266 -5.64 -3.30 7.21
N PRO A 267 -4.60 -3.86 6.55
CA PRO A 267 -4.75 -4.37 5.19
C PRO A 267 -5.86 -5.43 5.03
N GLN A 268 -6.32 -6.02 6.14
CA GLN A 268 -7.45 -6.92 6.23
C GLN A 268 -8.54 -6.35 7.15
N HIS A 269 -8.83 -5.04 7.07
CA HIS A 269 -9.75 -4.30 7.96
C HIS A 269 -11.13 -4.94 8.17
N SER A 270 -11.63 -5.73 7.21
CA SER A 270 -12.88 -6.51 7.33
C SER A 270 -12.81 -7.68 8.33
N LYS A 271 -11.61 -8.04 8.80
CA LYS A 271 -11.35 -9.17 9.71
C LYS A 271 -10.44 -8.81 10.88
N LYS A 272 -9.56 -7.83 10.71
CA LYS A 272 -8.55 -7.41 11.69
C LYS A 272 -8.58 -5.90 11.82
N GLN A 273 -8.46 -5.38 13.03
CA GLN A 273 -8.52 -3.94 13.30
C GLN A 273 -7.36 -3.53 14.21
N TYR A 274 -6.96 -2.26 14.14
CA TYR A 274 -5.99 -1.69 15.07
C TYR A 274 -6.69 -1.24 16.34
N LEU A 275 -6.18 -1.67 17.50
CA LEU A 275 -6.69 -1.27 18.79
C LEU A 275 -5.88 -0.09 19.33
N TYR A 276 -6.57 0.92 19.82
CA TYR A 276 -6.03 2.01 20.60
C TYR A 276 -6.50 1.89 22.04
N ASN A 277 -5.56 1.93 22.98
CA ASN A 277 -5.81 1.98 24.42
C ASN A 277 -5.11 3.21 25.00
N VAL A 278 -5.82 4.01 25.80
CA VAL A 278 -5.33 5.30 26.27
C VAL A 278 -5.61 5.50 27.77
N GLU A 279 -4.80 6.34 28.41
CA GLU A 279 -4.91 6.58 29.85
C GLU A 279 -6.29 7.09 30.32
N ALA A 280 -6.85 6.39 31.32
CA ALA A 280 -7.93 6.92 32.14
C ALA A 280 -7.43 7.95 33.16
N LYS A 281 -8.24 8.98 33.46
CA LYS A 281 -7.87 10.07 34.37
C LYS A 281 -7.49 9.49 35.75
N PRO A 282 -6.37 9.90 36.37
CA PRO A 282 -5.95 9.40 37.67
C PRO A 282 -7.06 9.50 38.72
N GLY A 283 -7.36 8.39 39.40
CA GLY A 283 -8.41 8.29 40.42
C GLY A 283 -9.82 7.95 39.93
N LEU A 284 -10.04 7.84 38.61
CA LEU A 284 -11.26 7.28 38.03
C LEU A 284 -11.00 5.87 37.51
N ILE A 285 -11.53 4.89 38.23
CA ILE A 285 -11.55 3.50 37.82
C ILE A 285 -12.86 3.33 37.03
N GLY A 286 -12.88 3.69 35.72
CA GLY A 286 -13.99 3.34 34.82
C GLY A 286 -14.13 4.17 33.54
N PRO A 287 -15.04 3.74 32.63
CA PRO A 287 -15.36 4.49 31.43
C PRO A 287 -16.05 5.82 31.79
N LYS A 288 -15.76 6.89 31.05
CA LYS A 288 -16.06 8.29 31.43
C LYS A 288 -17.32 8.81 30.76
N THR A 289 -18.07 9.69 31.39
CA THR A 289 -19.11 10.43 30.67
C THR A 289 -18.50 11.34 29.60
N PRO A 290 -19.28 11.73 28.56
CA PRO A 290 -18.84 12.74 27.59
C PRO A 290 -18.34 14.05 28.22
N ALA A 291 -18.94 14.49 29.33
CA ALA A 291 -18.50 15.69 30.04
C ALA A 291 -17.14 15.51 30.74
N GLU A 292 -16.89 14.33 31.32
CA GLU A 292 -15.62 13.99 31.98
C GLU A 292 -14.47 13.81 30.97
N ALA A 293 -14.74 13.21 29.80
CA ALA A 293 -13.75 13.00 28.75
C ALA A 293 -13.32 14.30 28.05
N LYS A 294 -14.18 15.33 28.03
CA LYS A 294 -13.88 16.60 27.38
C LYS A 294 -12.62 17.29 27.94
N ASN A 295 -12.36 17.15 29.23
CA ASN A 295 -11.20 17.75 29.92
C ASN A 295 -10.07 16.75 30.20
N ASP A 296 -10.09 15.62 29.49
CA ASP A 296 -9.10 14.58 29.67
C ASP A 296 -7.76 14.94 29.02
N CYS A 297 -6.68 14.48 29.62
CA CYS A 297 -5.32 14.84 29.23
C CYS A 297 -4.43 13.58 29.34
N PRO A 298 -4.64 12.56 28.48
CA PRO A 298 -3.96 11.29 28.63
C PRO A 298 -2.45 11.43 28.52
N GLN A 299 -1.72 10.80 29.42
CA GLN A 299 -0.26 10.85 29.47
C GLN A 299 0.40 9.61 28.91
N TRP A 300 -0.34 8.55 28.58
CA TRP A 300 0.20 7.37 27.90
C TRP A 300 -0.83 6.73 26.98
N TYR A 301 -0.33 5.91 26.05
CA TYR A 301 -1.16 5.07 25.20
C TYR A 301 -0.47 3.74 24.85
N ASN A 302 -1.27 2.78 24.37
CA ASN A 302 -0.81 1.58 23.67
C ASN A 302 -1.59 1.41 22.36
N LEU A 303 -0.91 0.92 21.33
CA LEU A 303 -1.46 0.53 20.05
C LEU A 303 -1.20 -0.94 19.82
N TYR A 304 -2.18 -1.67 19.28
CA TYR A 304 -2.07 -3.10 19.03
C TYR A 304 -2.56 -3.51 17.65
N ALA A 305 -1.96 -4.57 17.11
CA ALA A 305 -2.31 -5.14 15.82
C ALA A 305 -2.21 -6.66 15.84
N ASN A 306 -3.13 -7.32 15.12
CA ASN A 306 -3.09 -8.76 14.96
C ASN A 306 -2.21 -9.18 13.78
N LEU A 307 -1.09 -9.86 14.05
CA LEU A 307 -0.21 -10.38 13.01
C LEU A 307 -0.79 -11.66 12.39
N SER A 308 -0.46 -11.91 11.13
CA SER A 308 -0.79 -13.15 10.42
C SER A 308 0.24 -14.25 10.72
N ASN A 309 1.39 -13.88 11.29
CA ASN A 309 2.39 -14.80 11.81
C ASN A 309 2.66 -14.51 13.30
N ALA A 310 2.17 -15.39 14.17
CA ALA A 310 2.31 -15.26 15.62
C ALA A 310 3.74 -15.50 16.16
N ASP A 311 4.66 -16.02 15.35
CA ASP A 311 6.06 -16.30 15.74
C ASP A 311 7.05 -15.22 15.26
N ASP A 312 6.60 -13.96 15.24
CA ASP A 312 7.43 -12.81 14.89
C ASP A 312 8.48 -12.48 15.97
N LEU A 313 9.72 -12.15 15.55
CA LEU A 313 10.84 -11.86 16.46
C LEU A 313 10.63 -10.58 17.28
N GLN A 314 10.07 -9.52 16.70
CA GLN A 314 9.85 -8.26 17.41
C GLN A 314 8.75 -8.42 18.46
N SER A 315 7.72 -9.20 18.15
CA SER A 315 6.69 -9.58 19.15
C SER A 315 7.31 -10.30 20.35
N LYS A 316 8.26 -11.22 20.11
CA LYS A 316 8.98 -11.92 21.19
C LYS A 316 9.86 -11.00 22.02
N GLU A 317 10.55 -10.05 21.39
CA GLU A 317 11.36 -9.03 22.09
C GLU A 317 10.51 -8.14 23.01
N LEU A 318 9.24 -7.90 22.63
CA LEU A 318 8.26 -7.19 23.46
C LEU A 318 7.68 -8.04 24.60
N GLY A 319 8.01 -9.34 24.66
CA GLY A 319 7.40 -10.28 25.61
C GLY A 319 6.01 -10.77 25.20
N CYS A 320 5.55 -10.45 23.99
CA CYS A 320 4.27 -10.90 23.48
C CYS A 320 4.38 -12.31 22.92
N VAL A 321 4.15 -13.29 23.79
CA VAL A 321 4.14 -14.71 23.43
C VAL A 321 2.74 -15.08 22.93
N LYS A 322 2.63 -15.58 21.70
CA LYS A 322 1.39 -16.17 21.14
C LYS A 322 0.14 -15.29 21.31
N GLY A 323 0.27 -14.00 20.99
CA GLY A 323 -0.84 -13.05 21.07
C GLY A 323 -0.97 -12.32 22.41
N ALA A 324 -0.03 -12.49 23.34
CA ALA A 324 -0.12 -11.87 24.65
C ALA A 324 0.03 -10.34 24.66
N CYS A 325 0.31 -9.64 23.55
CA CYS A 325 0.23 -8.17 23.60
C CYS A 325 -1.22 -7.79 23.84
N GLY A 326 -1.50 -6.87 24.74
CA GLY A 326 -2.88 -6.44 24.97
C GLY A 326 -3.08 -5.94 26.38
N ILE A 327 -4.33 -5.62 26.68
CA ILE A 327 -4.68 -4.89 27.90
C ILE A 327 -4.67 -5.84 29.09
N ARG A 328 -3.94 -5.49 30.17
CA ARG A 328 -3.96 -6.24 31.42
C ARG A 328 -5.20 -5.89 32.24
N TYR A 329 -5.92 -6.90 32.70
CA TYR A 329 -7.24 -6.75 33.32
C TYR A 329 -7.24 -6.11 34.71
N ASP A 330 -6.12 -6.14 35.41
CA ASP A 330 -5.95 -5.68 36.78
C ASP A 330 -5.36 -4.27 36.89
N GLU A 331 -4.60 -3.83 35.88
CA GLU A 331 -3.98 -2.50 35.84
C GLU A 331 -4.67 -1.53 34.86
N ASP A 332 -5.21 -2.01 33.74
CA ASP A 332 -5.62 -1.16 32.61
C ASP A 332 -7.08 -1.31 32.18
N ALA A 333 -7.68 -2.50 32.34
CA ALA A 333 -9.10 -2.70 32.04
C ALA A 333 -9.92 -2.59 33.32
N VAL A 334 -10.50 -1.43 33.55
CA VAL A 334 -11.53 -1.30 34.58
C VAL A 334 -12.66 -2.27 34.28
N THR A 335 -13.04 -3.03 35.30
CA THR A 335 -14.09 -4.05 35.32
C THR A 335 -15.40 -3.55 34.71
N PHE A 336 -15.64 -3.86 33.44
CA PHE A 336 -16.97 -3.79 32.84
C PHE A 336 -17.77 -5.01 33.33
N LEU A 337 -18.49 -4.86 34.44
CA LEU A 337 -19.55 -5.80 34.80
C LEU A 337 -20.74 -5.55 33.85
N ILE A 338 -20.76 -6.23 32.70
CA ILE A 338 -21.97 -6.34 31.88
C ILE A 338 -22.80 -7.47 32.49
N PRO A 339 -24.04 -7.22 32.96
CA PRO A 339 -24.92 -8.29 33.37
C PRO A 339 -25.35 -9.09 32.13
N SER A 340 -25.28 -10.42 32.23
CA SER A 340 -25.92 -11.41 31.35
C SER A 340 -25.42 -11.47 29.89
N GLY A 341 -24.45 -12.37 29.65
CA GLY A 341 -24.38 -13.17 28.42
C GLY A 341 -23.95 -12.47 27.12
N THR A 342 -23.63 -11.17 27.15
CA THR A 342 -23.01 -10.49 26.01
C THR A 342 -21.49 -10.50 26.21
N ILE A 343 -20.83 -11.35 25.42
CA ILE A 343 -19.37 -11.51 25.37
C ILE A 343 -18.73 -10.12 25.21
N ASN A 344 -17.74 -9.80 26.04
CA ASN A 344 -16.93 -8.59 25.92
C ASN A 344 -16.39 -8.52 24.48
N PRO A 345 -16.76 -7.50 23.67
CA PRO A 345 -16.55 -7.55 22.22
C PRO A 345 -15.08 -7.35 21.80
N TYR A 346 -14.19 -6.99 22.72
CA TYR A 346 -12.80 -6.72 22.37
C TYR A 346 -11.94 -7.98 22.53
N PRO A 347 -11.30 -8.49 21.45
CA PRO A 347 -10.20 -9.43 21.60
C PRO A 347 -9.11 -8.69 22.38
N LEU A 348 -8.78 -9.14 23.59
CA LEU A 348 -7.79 -8.48 24.46
C LEU A 348 -6.38 -9.01 24.30
N GLY A 349 -6.18 -9.93 23.34
CA GLY A 349 -4.90 -10.48 22.98
C GLY A 349 -4.60 -10.21 21.50
N TYR A 350 -3.44 -9.62 21.26
CA TYR A 350 -2.86 -9.22 19.99
C TYR A 350 -1.44 -9.73 19.84
N GLU A 351 -1.00 -10.00 18.62
CA GLU A 351 0.37 -10.48 18.39
C GLU A 351 1.44 -9.38 18.45
N TYR A 352 1.10 -8.11 18.31
CA TYR A 352 2.07 -7.01 18.31
C TYR A 352 1.49 -5.70 18.88
N GLY A 353 2.36 -4.85 19.42
CA GLY A 353 1.96 -3.52 19.86
C GLY A 353 3.12 -2.54 20.01
N VAL A 354 2.79 -1.26 20.12
CA VAL A 354 3.70 -0.15 20.42
C VAL A 354 3.08 0.73 21.50
N ALA A 355 3.88 1.49 22.24
CA ALA A 355 3.41 2.32 23.34
C ALA A 355 4.07 3.70 23.31
N SER A 356 3.53 4.64 24.10
CA SER A 356 4.19 5.91 24.37
C SER A 356 5.54 5.71 25.08
N PRO A 357 6.53 6.63 24.95
CA PRO A 357 7.86 6.49 25.53
C PRO A 357 7.90 6.29 27.05
N ASN A 358 6.89 6.79 27.76
CA ASN A 358 6.77 6.69 29.22
C ASN A 358 6.04 5.41 29.68
N ARG A 359 5.71 4.49 28.78
CA ARG A 359 5.02 3.24 29.08
C ARG A 359 5.61 2.06 28.31
N LYS A 360 5.60 0.89 28.93
CA LYS A 360 5.91 -0.36 28.22
C LYS A 360 4.65 -0.90 27.56
N VAL A 361 4.81 -1.53 26.40
CA VAL A 361 3.71 -2.28 25.74
C VAL A 361 3.11 -3.23 26.77
N ALA A 362 1.81 -3.07 27.01
CA ALA A 362 1.11 -3.93 27.95
C ALA A 362 0.97 -5.36 27.37
N VAL A 363 1.20 -6.35 28.22
CA VAL A 363 1.15 -7.78 27.91
C VAL A 363 0.15 -8.42 28.87
N THR A 364 -0.78 -9.20 28.34
CA THR A 364 -1.74 -10.00 29.12
C THR A 364 -1.07 -11.25 29.70
N ASP A 365 -1.45 -11.59 30.92
CA ASP A 365 -1.14 -12.84 31.62
C ASP A 365 -2.38 -13.74 31.74
N ARG A 366 -3.39 -13.49 30.90
CA ARG A 366 -4.62 -14.26 30.83
C ARG A 366 -4.78 -14.85 29.45
N TYR A 367 -4.59 -16.16 29.38
CA TYR A 367 -4.81 -16.94 28.18
C TYR A 367 -6.16 -17.65 28.25
N ALA A 368 -6.62 -18.19 27.13
CA ALA A 368 -7.80 -19.02 27.08
C ALA A 368 -7.53 -20.30 26.31
N CYS A 369 -8.17 -21.36 26.75
CA CYS A 369 -8.16 -22.66 26.10
C CYS A 369 -9.59 -23.08 25.75
N TYR A 370 -9.77 -23.65 24.56
CA TYR A 370 -11.04 -24.28 24.21
C TYR A 370 -11.06 -25.72 24.74
N SER A 371 -11.95 -26.01 25.69
CA SER A 371 -12.11 -27.34 26.28
C SER A 371 -13.55 -27.57 26.71
N GLY A 372 -14.10 -28.77 26.44
CA GLY A 372 -15.46 -29.14 26.86
C GLY A 372 -16.57 -28.32 26.21
N ASN A 373 -16.39 -27.88 24.96
CA ASN A 373 -17.27 -26.94 24.25
C ASN A 373 -17.36 -25.54 24.87
N GLU A 374 -16.41 -25.14 25.71
CA GLU A 374 -16.36 -23.78 26.26
C GLU A 374 -14.94 -23.22 26.16
N CYS A 375 -14.84 -21.89 26.03
CA CYS A 375 -13.58 -21.19 26.15
C CYS A 375 -13.30 -20.84 27.63
N ASN A 376 -12.33 -21.54 28.22
CA ASN A 376 -11.96 -21.42 29.63
C ASN A 376 -10.69 -20.58 29.79
N TYR A 377 -10.64 -19.75 30.83
CA TYR A 377 -9.44 -18.99 31.14
C TYR A 377 -8.36 -19.89 31.74
N CYS A 378 -7.13 -19.71 31.27
CA CYS A 378 -5.93 -20.04 31.99
C CYS A 378 -5.42 -18.75 32.64
N TYR A 379 -5.48 -18.67 33.96
CA TYR A 379 -4.77 -17.61 34.66
C TYR A 379 -3.30 -17.98 34.70
N GLU A 380 -2.38 -17.02 34.46
CA GLU A 380 -0.91 -17.13 34.50
C GLU A 380 -0.18 -17.21 33.14
N THR A 381 1.06 -17.72 33.12
CA THR A 381 1.93 -17.70 31.94
C THR A 381 1.44 -18.66 30.86
N TYR A 382 1.85 -18.40 29.61
CA TYR A 382 1.54 -19.24 28.47
C TYR A 382 1.97 -20.71 28.72
N GLU A 383 3.16 -20.91 29.26
CA GLU A 383 3.71 -22.24 29.56
C GLU A 383 2.88 -22.97 30.62
N ARG A 384 2.40 -22.25 31.65
CA ARG A 384 1.55 -22.83 32.69
C ARG A 384 0.17 -23.20 32.13
N CYS A 385 -0.41 -22.36 31.27
CA CYS A 385 -1.67 -22.67 30.58
C CYS A 385 -1.58 -23.97 29.76
N ILE A 386 -0.46 -24.20 29.05
CA ILE A 386 -0.21 -25.48 28.34
C ILE A 386 -0.17 -26.64 29.32
N GLN A 387 0.61 -26.51 30.40
CA GLN A 387 0.82 -27.60 31.35
C GLN A 387 -0.47 -28.01 32.06
N GLU A 388 -1.31 -27.05 32.43
CA GLU A 388 -2.58 -27.30 33.11
C GLU A 388 -3.68 -27.78 32.15
N ASN A 389 -3.53 -27.56 30.83
CA ASN A 389 -4.52 -27.94 29.82
C ASN A 389 -3.85 -28.73 28.67
N PRO A 390 -3.36 -29.96 28.92
CA PRO A 390 -2.65 -30.75 27.91
C PRO A 390 -3.53 -31.18 26.73
N ASP A 391 -4.85 -31.27 26.94
CA ASP A 391 -5.83 -31.60 25.89
C ASP A 391 -6.29 -30.37 25.09
N CYS A 392 -5.69 -29.20 25.35
CA CYS A 392 -6.02 -27.98 24.66
C CYS A 392 -5.52 -28.00 23.20
N PRO A 393 -6.40 -27.91 22.19
CA PRO A 393 -5.97 -27.94 20.79
C PRO A 393 -5.19 -26.68 20.40
N ALA A 394 -5.50 -25.54 21.03
CA ALA A 394 -4.81 -24.27 20.84
C ALA A 394 -5.05 -23.35 22.04
N ILE A 395 -4.01 -22.61 22.42
CA ILE A 395 -4.11 -21.53 23.40
C ILE A 395 -4.32 -20.22 22.65
N TYR A 396 -5.30 -19.47 23.13
CA TYR A 396 -5.68 -18.17 22.62
C TYR A 396 -5.25 -17.09 23.60
N ALA A 397 -4.87 -15.94 23.06
CA ALA A 397 -4.45 -14.82 23.89
C ALA A 397 -5.57 -14.09 24.63
N SER A 398 -6.84 -14.42 24.33
CA SER A 398 -7.97 -14.00 25.14
C SER A 398 -9.13 -14.99 24.96
N LYS A 399 -10.06 -15.00 25.92
CA LYS A 399 -11.32 -15.75 25.78
C LYS A 399 -12.14 -15.27 24.58
N GLY A 400 -12.09 -13.97 24.25
CA GLY A 400 -12.73 -13.44 23.05
C GLY A 400 -12.17 -14.05 21.77
N ASN A 401 -10.84 -14.11 21.63
CA ASN A 401 -10.19 -14.74 20.47
C ASN A 401 -10.56 -16.22 20.36
N CYS A 402 -10.63 -16.91 21.51
CA CYS A 402 -11.07 -18.30 21.57
C CYS A 402 -12.52 -18.45 21.06
N CYS A 403 -13.46 -17.64 21.56
CA CYS A 403 -14.87 -17.70 21.16
C CYS A 403 -15.11 -17.30 19.69
N VAL A 404 -14.28 -16.42 19.12
CA VAL A 404 -14.35 -16.06 17.68
C VAL A 404 -13.96 -17.25 16.80
N GLU A 405 -12.92 -17.99 17.18
CA GLU A 405 -12.47 -19.20 16.47
C GLU A 405 -13.39 -20.41 16.75
N HIS A 406 -14.08 -20.43 17.90
CA HIS A 406 -15.05 -21.44 18.30
C HIS A 406 -16.41 -20.81 18.63
N PRO A 407 -17.21 -20.41 17.64
CA PRO A 407 -18.48 -19.70 17.87
C PRO A 407 -19.58 -20.55 18.55
N ALA A 408 -19.37 -21.85 18.71
CA ALA A 408 -20.29 -22.76 19.39
C ALA A 408 -20.07 -22.82 20.93
N ALA A 409 -19.16 -21.97 21.45
CA ALA A 409 -18.62 -21.98 22.81
C ALA A 409 -19.12 -20.86 23.74
#